data_AF-A0A7V9H642-F1
#
_entry.id   AF-A0A7V9H642-F1
#
_cell.length_a   1.000
_cell.length_b   1.000
_cell.length_c   1.000
_cell.angle_alpha   90.00
_cell.angle_beta   90.00
_cell.angle_gamma   90.00
#
_symmetry.space_group_name_H-M   'P 1'
#
loop_
_entity.id
_entity.type
_entity.pdbx_description
1 polymer ?
#
loop_
_entity_poly.entity_id
_entity_poly.type
_entity_poly.pdbx_seq_one_letter_code
_entity_poly.pdbx_strand_id
1 'polypeptide(L)' 'MLLTITNEGTPATDLGYLLHKNPGRAQAFDLPFGRAHVFYPESSPERCTVALLLEVDPVGLVRGRGRTLGQYVNDRP' A
#
# COMPACT_ATOMS: atom_id res chain seq x y z
N MET A 1 -3.55 -1.53 -6.57
CA MET A 1 -4.67 -1.51 -5.59
C MET A 1 -4.36 -0.51 -4.48
N LEU A 2 -5.35 0.17 -3.88
CA LEU A 2 -5.16 1.22 -2.88
C LEU A 2 -6.01 0.97 -1.63
N LEU A 3 -5.42 1.13 -0.44
CA LEU A 3 -6.10 1.18 0.86
C LEU A 3 -5.72 2.49 1.56
N THR A 4 -6.70 3.18 2.13
CA THR A 4 -6.47 4.37 2.96
C THR A 4 -7.11 4.21 4.32
N ILE A 5 -6.42 4.69 5.36
CA ILE A 5 -6.97 4.79 6.71
C ILE A 5 -6.81 6.23 7.16
N THR A 6 -7.90 6.84 7.62
CA THR A 6 -7.93 8.21 8.11
C THR A 6 -8.24 8.22 9.60
N ASN A 7 -7.50 9.04 10.34
CA ASN A 7 -7.78 9.42 11.72
C ASN A 7 -8.14 10.91 11.76
N GLU A 8 -9.21 11.25 12.49
CA GLU A 8 -9.68 12.63 12.72
C GLU A 8 -9.73 12.98 14.21
N GLY A 9 -9.26 12.07 15.10
CA GLY A 9 -9.16 12.34 16.53
C GLY A 9 -7.92 13.16 16.88
N THR A 10 -8.01 14.08 17.84
CA THR A 10 -6.90 15.01 18.17
C THR A 10 -5.89 14.42 19.17
N PRO A 11 -4.57 14.39 18.87
CA PRO A 11 -3.95 14.80 17.62
C PRO A 11 -3.99 13.69 16.55
N ALA A 12 -4.43 14.02 15.33
CA ALA A 12 -4.66 13.02 14.29
C ALA A 12 -3.38 12.30 13.87
N THR A 13 -2.24 12.97 14.03
CA THR A 13 -0.89 12.46 13.79
C THR A 13 -0.53 11.23 14.62
N ASP A 14 -1.27 10.92 15.69
CA ASP A 14 -1.08 9.68 16.48
C ASP A 14 -1.24 8.41 15.65
N LEU A 15 -1.92 8.51 14.49
CA LEU A 15 -2.00 7.44 13.50
C LEU A 15 -0.60 6.93 13.08
N GLY A 16 0.41 7.80 13.02
CA GLY A 16 1.80 7.40 12.73
C GLY A 16 2.38 6.45 13.78
N TYR A 17 2.12 6.73 15.05
CA TYR A 17 2.57 5.89 16.16
C TYR A 17 1.82 4.57 16.23
N LEU A 18 0.48 4.60 16.12
CA LEU A 18 -0.36 3.39 16.13
C LEU A 18 0.05 2.38 15.05
N LEU A 19 0.36 2.88 13.85
CA LEU A 19 0.75 2.04 12.71
C LEU A 19 2.27 1.79 12.61
N HIS A 20 3.05 2.37 13.52
CA HIS A 20 4.52 2.30 13.51
C HIS A 20 5.10 2.72 12.16
N LYS A 21 4.62 3.85 11.61
CA LYS A 21 5.08 4.45 10.35
C LYS A 21 5.20 5.96 10.53
N ASN A 22 6.37 6.50 10.19
CA ASN A 22 6.63 7.93 10.29
C ASN A 22 6.00 8.65 9.09
N PRO A 23 5.10 9.64 9.30
CA PRO A 23 4.50 10.41 8.20
C PRO A 23 5.50 11.13 7.29
N GLY A 24 6.65 11.56 7.81
CA GLY A 24 7.71 12.20 7.04
C GLY A 24 8.59 11.24 6.23
N ARG A 25 8.27 9.93 6.22
CA ARG A 25 9.07 8.92 5.52
C ARG A 25 8.19 7.96 4.72
N ALA A 26 8.14 8.16 3.40
CA ALA A 26 7.62 7.15 2.49
C ALA A 26 8.48 5.88 2.55
N GLN A 27 7.82 4.71 2.55
CA GLN A 27 8.47 3.40 2.62
C GLN A 27 7.93 2.47 1.56
N ALA A 28 8.78 1.58 1.07
CA ALA A 28 8.41 0.51 0.16
C ALA A 28 8.82 -0.84 0.75
N PHE A 29 7.98 -1.85 0.51
CA PHE A 29 8.16 -3.22 0.99
C PHE A 29 8.06 -4.18 -0.20
N ASP A 30 9.07 -5.00 -0.39
CA ASP A 30 9.07 -6.02 -1.43
C ASP A 30 8.14 -7.17 -1.04
N LEU A 31 7.33 -7.61 -2.00
CA LEU A 31 6.42 -8.75 -1.89
C LEU A 31 6.77 -9.79 -2.98
N PRO A 32 6.40 -11.06 -2.82
CA PRO A 32 6.70 -12.10 -3.82
C PRO A 32 6.14 -11.81 -5.23
N PHE A 33 5.17 -10.92 -5.35
CA PHE A 33 4.45 -10.59 -6.59
C PHE A 33 4.45 -9.10 -6.91
N GLY A 34 5.35 -8.31 -6.30
CA GLY A 34 5.40 -6.87 -6.53
C GLY A 34 5.90 -6.11 -5.31
N ARG A 35 5.33 -4.93 -5.06
CA ARG A 35 5.78 -4.00 -4.02
C ARG A 35 4.60 -3.27 -3.40
N ALA A 36 4.65 -3.07 -2.09
CA ALA A 36 3.71 -2.24 -1.37
C ALA A 36 4.39 -0.94 -0.93
N HIS A 37 3.77 0.20 -1.23
CA HIS A 37 4.20 1.53 -0.79
C HIS A 37 3.31 2.01 0.34
N VAL A 38 3.93 2.56 1.39
CA VAL A 38 3.24 3.17 2.52
C VAL A 38 3.70 4.62 2.64
N PHE A 39 2.74 5.54 2.59
CA PHE A 39 2.99 6.98 2.68
C PHE A 39 1.78 7.72 3.25
N TYR A 40 1.97 8.97 3.67
CA TYR A 40 0.94 9.80 4.27
C TYR A 40 0.58 10.95 3.33
N PRO A 41 -0.50 10.84 2.52
CA PRO A 41 -0.94 11.95 1.67
C PRO A 41 -1.38 13.19 2.47
N GLU A 42 -1.78 13.02 3.73
CA GLU A 42 -2.17 14.10 4.64
C GLU A 42 -1.68 13.79 6.06
N SER A 43 -1.04 14.75 6.71
CA SER A 43 -0.57 14.62 8.09
C SER A 43 -0.61 15.96 8.80
N SER A 44 -1.80 16.35 9.26
CA SER A 44 -2.02 17.51 10.12
C SER A 44 -2.53 17.08 11.51
N PRO A 45 -2.52 17.97 12.52
CA PRO A 45 -3.10 17.69 13.83
C PRO A 45 -4.60 17.39 13.81
N GLU A 46 -5.33 17.89 12.82
CA GLU A 46 -6.78 17.75 12.67
C GLU A 46 -7.17 16.51 11.86
N ARG A 47 -6.32 16.11 10.90
CA ARG A 47 -6.58 14.97 10.02
C ARG A 47 -5.28 14.33 9.57
N CYS A 48 -5.22 13.02 9.68
CA CYS A 48 -4.06 12.24 9.24
C CYS A 48 -4.54 11.04 8.45
N THR A 49 -4.06 10.89 7.22
CA THR A 49 -4.40 9.78 6.33
C THR A 49 -3.12 9.05 5.95
N VAL A 50 -3.10 7.74 6.14
CA VAL A 50 -2.09 6.85 5.55
C VAL A 50 -2.67 6.17 4.31
N ALA A 51 -1.83 5.94 3.32
CA ALA A 51 -2.12 5.17 2.13
C ALA A 51 -1.19 3.96 2.03
N LEU A 52 -1.75 2.80 1.70
CA LEU A 52 -1.04 1.62 1.23
C LEU A 52 -1.38 1.41 -0.24
N LEU A 53 -0.38 1.56 -1.11
CA LEU A 53 -0.50 1.34 -2.55
C LEU A 53 0.23 0.05 -2.93
N LEU A 54 -0.51 -0.91 -3.47
CA LEU A 54 0.03 -2.15 -4.01
C LEU A 54 0.29 -2.01 -5.51
N GLU A 55 1.55 -2.17 -5.88
CA GLU A 55 2.04 -2.37 -7.25
C GLU A 55 2.30 -3.86 -7.45
N VAL A 56 1.66 -4.46 -8.45
CA VAL A 56 1.81 -5.89 -8.77
C VAL A 56 2.69 -6.03 -10.01
N ASP A 57 3.58 -7.02 -10.01
CA ASP A 57 4.28 -7.49 -11.21
C ASP A 57 3.48 -8.66 -11.81
N PRO A 58 2.65 -8.43 -12.84
CA PRO A 58 1.82 -9.47 -13.43
C PRO A 58 2.64 -10.60 -14.06
N VAL A 59 3.86 -10.30 -14.53
CA VAL A 59 4.75 -11.31 -15.12
C VAL A 59 5.37 -12.17 -14.03
N GLY A 60 5.82 -11.54 -12.95
CA GLY A 60 6.32 -12.22 -11.75
C GLY A 60 5.26 -13.13 -11.13
N LEU A 61 4.00 -12.69 -11.10
CA LEU A 61 2.87 -13.42 -10.51
C LEU A 61 2.56 -14.76 -11.19
N VAL A 62 2.85 -14.90 -12.48
CA VAL A 62 2.51 -16.10 -13.28
C VAL A 62 3.68 -17.04 -13.56
N ARG A 63 4.92 -16.67 -13.17
CA ARG A 63 6.10 -17.53 -13.35
C ARG A 63 5.99 -18.78 -12.48
N GLY A 64 5.60 -19.92 -13.09
CA GLY A 64 5.61 -21.25 -12.45
C GLY A 64 4.27 -22.00 -12.45
N ARG A 65 3.17 -21.41 -12.93
CA ARG A 65 1.87 -22.08 -13.11
C ARG A 65 1.53 -22.25 -14.60
N GLY A 66 0.72 -23.26 -14.91
CA GLY A 66 0.43 -23.67 -16.30
C GLY A 66 -0.10 -22.52 -17.16
N ARG A 67 0.42 -22.39 -18.38
CA ARG A 67 0.22 -21.22 -19.26
C ARG A 67 -1.19 -21.15 -19.85
N THR A 68 -2.14 -20.54 -19.15
CA THR A 68 -3.46 -20.18 -19.72
C THR A 68 -3.62 -18.67 -19.82
N LEU A 69 -4.36 -18.21 -20.83
CA LEU A 69 -4.54 -16.78 -21.10
C LEU A 69 -5.14 -16.02 -19.89
N GLY A 70 -6.08 -16.65 -19.18
CA GLY A 70 -6.70 -16.08 -17.97
C GLY A 70 -5.75 -15.87 -16.79
N GLN A 71 -4.53 -16.41 -16.83
CA GLN A 71 -3.51 -16.10 -15.83
C GLN A 71 -2.75 -14.81 -16.14
N TYR A 72 -2.57 -14.47 -17.42
CA TYR A 72 -1.87 -13.26 -17.84
C TYR A 72 -2.78 -12.03 -17.89
N VAL A 73 -4.08 -12.24 -18.14
CA VAL A 73 -5.07 -11.16 -18.22
C VAL A 73 -6.19 -11.49 -17.23
N ASN A 74 -6.14 -10.85 -16.07
CA ASN A 74 -7.18 -10.95 -15.05
C ASN A 74 -7.27 -9.64 -14.24
N ASP A 75 -8.08 -9.66 -13.20
CA ASP A 75 -8.36 -8.54 -12.30
C ASP A 75 -7.26 -8.31 -11.25
N ARG A 76 -6.31 -9.23 -11.12
CA ARG A 76 -5.08 -9.02 -10.37
C ARG A 76 -4.17 -8.20 -11.31
N PRO A 77 -3.73 -7.01 -10.88
CA PRO A 77 -2.97 -6.09 -11.73
C PRO A 77 -1.70 -6.74 -12.30
#